data_AF-A0A7C1DWP3-F1
#
_entry.id   AF-A0A7C1DWP3-F1
#
_cell.length_a   1.000
_cell.length_b   1.000
_cell.length_c   1.000
_cell.angle_alpha   90.00
_cell.angle_beta   90.00
_cell.angle_gamma   90.00
#
_symmetry.space_group_name_H-M   'P 1'
#
loop_
_entity.id
_entity.type
_entity.pdbx_description
1 polymer ?
#
loop_
_entity_poly.entity_id
_entity_poly.type
_entity_poly.pdbx_seq_one_letter_code
_entity_poly.pdbx_strand_id
1 'polypeptide(L)'
;MLSTDEVIRKLWDAQGYGNLVVWGDGTMNVVTPGSEPEEAPDNPHVVFKPLPLVGGYPMLDHATGDKALRQRITDAVRGAGIEIE
;
A
#
# COMPACT_ATOMS: atom_id res chain seq x y z
N MET A 1 -8.57 3.05 12.03
CA MET A 1 -7.44 3.86 11.58
C MET A 1 -6.48 2.93 10.87
N LEU A 2 -6.04 3.29 9.67
CA LEU A 2 -5.16 2.43 8.87
C LEU A 2 -3.80 2.30 9.56
N SER A 3 -3.17 1.13 9.50
CA SER A 3 -1.81 0.93 10.02
C SER A 3 -0.79 0.79 8.90
N THR A 4 0.36 1.45 9.05
CA THR A 4 1.52 1.27 8.16
C THR A 4 1.97 -0.19 8.09
N ASP A 5 1.89 -0.91 9.21
CA ASP A 5 2.21 -2.35 9.25
C ASP A 5 1.21 -3.20 8.46
N GLU A 6 -0.07 -2.87 8.51
CA GLU A 6 -1.10 -3.56 7.73
C GLU A 6 -0.91 -3.31 6.23
N VAL A 7 -0.57 -2.08 5.83
CA VAL A 7 -0.25 -1.76 4.44
C VAL A 7 0.95 -2.56 3.96
N ILE A 8 2.05 -2.63 4.74
CA ILE A 8 3.23 -3.41 4.37
C ILE A 8 2.91 -4.90 4.23
N ARG A 9 2.11 -5.47 5.14
CA ARG A 9 1.66 -6.87 5.04
C ARG A 9 0.83 -7.11 3.78
N LYS A 10 -0.09 -6.22 3.45
CA LYS A 10 -0.88 -6.32 2.21
C LYS A 10 -0.03 -6.18 0.96
N LEU A 11 1.00 -5.31 0.98
CA LEU A 11 1.98 -5.24 -0.10
C LEU A 11 2.72 -6.56 -0.24
N TRP A 12 3.16 -7.14 0.87
CA TRP A 12 3.84 -8.42 0.88
C TRP A 12 3.00 -9.54 0.23
N ASP A 13 1.71 -9.61 0.58
CA ASP A 13 0.78 -10.61 0.03
C ASP A 13 0.47 -10.36 -1.45
N ALA A 14 0.47 -9.09 -1.89
CA ALA A 14 0.16 -8.70 -3.26
C ALA A 14 1.31 -8.94 -4.26
N GLN A 15 2.50 -9.32 -3.78
CA GLN A 15 3.66 -9.57 -4.63
C GLN A 15 3.38 -10.63 -5.70
N GLY A 16 3.47 -10.23 -6.96
CA GLY A 16 3.20 -11.12 -8.10
C GLY A 16 1.71 -11.27 -8.45
N TYR A 17 0.79 -10.69 -7.68
CA TYR A 17 -0.65 -10.78 -7.91
C TYR A 17 -1.29 -9.46 -8.35
N GLY A 18 -0.70 -8.31 -8.00
CA GLY A 18 -1.18 -7.01 -8.47
C GLY A 18 -0.60 -5.83 -7.73
N ASN A 19 -1.25 -4.68 -7.90
CA ASN A 19 -0.96 -3.45 -7.17
C ASN A 19 -1.90 -3.33 -5.98
N LEU A 20 -1.41 -2.80 -4.86
CA LEU A 20 -2.27 -2.48 -3.73
C LEU A 20 -2.83 -1.07 -3.90
N VAL A 21 -4.14 -0.94 -3.87
CA VAL A 21 -4.85 0.34 -3.87
C VAL A 21 -5.33 0.62 -2.45
N VAL A 22 -5.01 1.80 -1.94
CA VAL A 22 -5.58 2.35 -0.70
C VAL A 22 -6.59 3.42 -1.09
N TRP A 23 -7.82 3.28 -0.59
CA TRP A 23 -8.93 4.18 -0.85
C TRP A 23 -9.05 5.25 0.23
N GLY A 24 -9.81 6.30 -0.06
CA GLY A 24 -10.04 7.43 0.84
C GLY A 24 -10.59 7.10 2.23
N ASP A 25 -11.37 6.03 2.34
CA ASP A 25 -11.91 5.53 3.60
C ASP A 25 -10.93 4.61 4.36
N GLY A 26 -9.71 4.45 3.84
CA GLY A 26 -8.67 3.57 4.37
C GLY A 26 -8.84 2.10 3.98
N THR A 27 -9.84 1.73 3.18
CA THR A 27 -9.94 0.37 2.66
C THR A 27 -8.78 0.05 1.71
N MET A 28 -8.48 -1.24 1.52
CA MET A 28 -7.37 -1.69 0.68
C MET A 28 -7.78 -2.86 -0.21
N ASN A 29 -7.52 -2.75 -1.52
CA ASN A 29 -7.79 -3.81 -2.50
C ASN A 29 -6.56 -4.10 -3.36
N VAL A 30 -6.36 -5.37 -3.73
CA VAL A 30 -5.37 -5.74 -4.75
C VAL A 30 -6.03 -5.66 -6.11
N VAL A 31 -5.47 -4.85 -7.00
CA VAL A 31 -5.96 -4.67 -8.37
C VAL A 31 -4.94 -5.26 -9.32
N THR A 32 -5.43 -6.13 -10.22
CA THR A 32 -4.62 -6.81 -11.22
C THR A 32 -3.95 -5.79 -12.15
N PRO A 33 -2.69 -6.00 -12.58
CA PRO A 33 -2.04 -5.07 -13.49
C PRO A 33 -2.83 -4.96 -14.80
N GLY A 34 -3.21 -3.75 -15.20
CA GLY A 34 -3.99 -3.49 -16.41
C GLY A 34 -5.52 -3.43 -16.19
N SER A 35 -6.00 -3.61 -14.96
CA SER A 35 -7.37 -3.28 -14.59
C SER A 35 -7.42 -1.85 -14.07
N GLU A 36 -8.30 -1.01 -14.63
CA GLU A 36 -8.63 0.28 -14.04
C GLU A 36 -9.52 0.02 -12.81
N PRO A 37 -9.20 0.60 -11.64
CA PRO A 37 -10.13 0.54 -10.52
C PRO A 37 -11.40 1.28 -10.93
N GLU A 38 -12.53 0.58 -10.96
CA GLU A 38 -13.83 1.19 -11.23
C GLU A 38 -14.02 2.40 -10.32
N GLU A 39 -14.21 3.54 -10.96
CA GLU A 39 -14.16 4.89 -10.40
C GLU A 39 -14.96 5.02 -9.09
N ALA A 40 -14.28 5.31 -7.98
CA ALA A 40 -14.93 5.87 -6.80
C ALA A 40 -14.93 7.41 -6.96
N PRO A 41 -16.08 8.10 -6.95
CA PRO A 41 -16.18 9.48 -7.44
C PRO A 41 -15.43 10.55 -6.62
N ASP A 42 -15.11 10.31 -5.34
CA ASP A 42 -14.50 11.34 -4.49
C ASP A 42 -13.76 10.68 -3.32
N ASN A 43 -12.46 10.44 -3.48
CA ASN A 43 -11.41 10.46 -2.45
C ASN A 43 -10.21 9.56 -2.85
N PRO A 44 -9.00 9.90 -2.41
CA PRO A 44 -7.78 9.62 -3.17
C PRO A 44 -7.31 8.16 -3.12
N HIS A 45 -6.62 7.80 -4.21
CA HIS A 45 -6.19 6.46 -4.61
C HIS A 45 -4.66 6.34 -4.52
N VAL A 46 -4.12 5.86 -3.41
CA VAL A 46 -2.69 5.54 -3.39
C VAL A 46 -2.52 4.16 -4.02
N VAL A 47 -1.83 4.11 -5.16
CA VAL A 47 -1.48 2.85 -5.83
C VAL A 47 -0.03 2.51 -5.54
N PHE A 48 0.18 1.42 -4.82
CA PHE A 48 1.50 0.90 -4.52
C PHE A 48 1.82 -0.30 -5.41
N LYS A 49 3.05 -0.32 -5.92
CA LYS A 49 3.62 -1.47 -6.64
C LYS A 49 4.39 -2.33 -5.62
N PRO A 50 3.97 -3.58 -5.35
CA PRO A 50 4.63 -4.41 -4.35
C PRO A 50 6.09 -4.74 -4.67
N LEU A 51 6.38 -5.17 -5.91
CA LEU A 51 7.73 -5.65 -6.25
C LEU A 51 8.84 -4.62 -5.97
N PRO A 52 8.71 -3.34 -6.37
CA PRO A 52 9.70 -2.32 -6.02
C PRO A 52 9.77 -1.92 -4.54
N LEU A 53 8.73 -2.23 -3.75
CA LEU A 53 8.62 -1.79 -2.36
C LEU A 53 9.04 -2.86 -1.36
N VAL A 54 8.63 -4.11 -1.60
CA VAL A 54 8.81 -5.21 -0.64
C VAL A 54 9.57 -6.41 -1.24
N GLY A 55 9.70 -6.49 -2.57
CA GLY A 55 10.33 -7.64 -3.26
C GLY A 55 11.82 -7.81 -3.04
N GLY A 56 12.50 -6.79 -2.51
CA GLY A 56 13.92 -6.87 -2.15
C GLY A 56 14.20 -7.38 -0.75
N TYR A 57 13.17 -7.52 0.11
CA TYR A 57 13.37 -7.94 1.49
C TYR A 57 13.35 -9.47 1.61
N PRO A 58 14.27 -10.07 2.40
CA PRO A 58 14.35 -11.53 2.52
C PRO A 58 13.23 -12.12 3.38
N MET A 59 12.60 -11.33 4.25
CA MET A 59 11.46 -11.74 5.09
C MET A 59 10.56 -10.54 5.37
N LEU A 60 9.28 -10.81 5.67
CA LEU A 60 8.30 -9.79 6.05
C LEU A 60 8.77 -8.92 7.21
N ASP A 61 9.38 -9.51 8.24
CA ASP A 61 9.85 -8.77 9.42
C ASP A 61 10.91 -7.70 9.08
N HIS A 62 11.72 -7.94 8.06
CA HIS A 62 12.68 -6.94 7.58
C HIS A 62 11.95 -5.77 6.90
N ALA A 63 10.90 -6.04 6.13
CA ALA A 63 10.09 -5.00 5.50
C ALA A 63 9.30 -4.19 6.55
N THR A 64 8.65 -4.85 7.51
CA THR A 64 7.91 -4.14 8.58
C THR A 64 8.84 -3.38 9.53
N GLY A 65 10.08 -3.84 9.72
CA GLY A 65 11.08 -3.16 10.54
C GLY A 65 11.81 -1.99 9.84
N ASP A 66 11.69 -1.85 8.51
CA ASP A 66 12.40 -0.84 7.75
C ASP A 66 11.78 0.55 7.90
N LYS A 67 12.49 1.45 8.59
CA LYS A 67 12.01 2.81 8.86
C LYS A 67 11.79 3.64 7.60
N ALA A 68 12.60 3.45 6.56
CA ALA A 68 12.49 4.22 5.32
C ALA A 68 11.28 3.76 4.50
N LEU A 69 11.03 2.45 4.43
CA LEU A 69 9.84 1.89 3.80
C LEU A 69 8.57 2.34 4.53
N ARG A 70 8.55 2.22 5.87
CA ARG A 70 7.43 2.70 6.69
C ARG A 70 7.14 4.17 6.43
N GLN A 71 8.15 5.04 6.55
CA GLN A 71 7.99 6.48 6.34
C GLN A 71 7.46 6.77 4.93
N ARG A 72 8.01 6.11 3.90
CA ARG A 72 7.56 6.27 2.52
C ARG A 72 6.09 5.91 2.33
N ILE A 73 5.62 4.84 2.97
CA ILE A 73 4.22 4.41 2.90
C ILE A 73 3.33 5.40 3.66
N THR A 74 3.71 5.75 4.89
CA THR A 74 2.98 6.72 5.71
C THR A 74 2.84 8.06 4.98
N ASP A 75 3.92 8.58 4.39
CA ASP A 75 3.90 9.84 3.66
C ASP A 75 3.04 9.79 2.40
N ALA A 76 3.07 8.68 1.66
CA ALA A 76 2.23 8.52 0.48
C ALA A 76 0.73 8.50 0.85
N VAL A 77 0.37 7.77 1.92
CA VAL A 77 -1.01 7.68 2.42
C VAL A 77 -1.48 9.00 3.01
N ARG A 78 -0.66 9.67 3.84
CA ARG A 78 -1.00 11.00 4.39
C ARG A 78 -1.01 12.09 3.33
N GLY A 79 -0.17 12.00 2.30
CA GLY A 79 -0.18 12.90 1.16
C GLY A 79 -1.47 12.79 0.34
N ALA A 80 -2.12 11.63 0.40
CA ALA A 80 -3.49 11.43 -0.05
C ALA A 80 -4.53 11.80 1.03
N GLY A 81 -4.19 12.51 2.11
CA GLY A 81 -5.18 12.92 3.11
C GLY A 81 -5.86 11.77 3.86
N ILE A 82 -5.33 10.56 3.80
CA ILE A 82 -5.85 9.39 4.54
C ILE A 82 -5.13 9.32 5.90
N GLU A 83 -5.90 9.15 6.97
CA GLU A 83 -5.34 8.98 8.32
C GLU A 83 -4.70 7.59 8.49
N ILE A 84 -3.44 7.58 8.91
CA ILE A 84 -2.62 6.36 9.10
C ILE A 84 -1.67 6.51 10.29
N GLU A 85 -1.50 5.42 11.03
CA GLU A 85 -0.56 5.25 12.15
C GLU A 85 0.69 4.43 11.75
#